data_AF-A0A960E6F4-F1
#
_entry.id   AF-A0A960E6F4-F1
#
_cell.length_a   1.000
_cell.length_b   1.000
_cell.length_c   1.000
_cell.angle_alpha   90.00
_cell.angle_beta   90.00
_cell.angle_gamma   90.00
#
_symmetry.space_group_name_H-M   'P 1'
#
loop_
_entity.id
_entity.type
_entity.pdbx_description
1 polymer ?
#
loop_
_entity_poly.entity_id
_entity_poly.type
_entity_poly.pdbx_seq_one_letter_code
_entity_poly.pdbx_strand_id
1 'polypeptide(L)'
;HLLAHAYLSQVAELLPPEEAAEVGRQQAAGVAGVVAKRLAAALGVGADLAGLAAVLEVHPLLLPRPYVGAAVRADADAVTVALGAAPGLEEPDGLGWPAVLAGDRGEDVLAAIVACVAPTARVASDGPRRWRITAPDGAAPLPQPDTVTLTEFSTGATFAFARRG
;
A
#
# COMPACT_ATOMS: atom_id res chain seq x y z
N HIS A 1 -3.47 -8.73 -7.05
CA HIS A 1 -4.75 -9.22 -6.49
C HIS A 1 -4.84 -10.73 -6.46
N LEU A 2 -4.98 -11.46 -7.59
CA LEU A 2 -5.17 -12.93 -7.57
C LEU A 2 -4.13 -13.73 -6.79
N LEU A 3 -2.83 -13.46 -6.97
CA LEU A 3 -1.78 -14.16 -6.23
C LEU A 3 -1.84 -13.89 -4.72
N ALA A 4 -2.14 -12.65 -4.33
CA ALA A 4 -2.31 -12.28 -2.93
C ALA A 4 -3.56 -12.95 -2.34
N HIS A 5 -4.65 -12.99 -3.09
CA HIS A 5 -5.89 -13.66 -2.70
C HIS A 5 -5.67 -15.15 -2.45
N ALA A 6 -5.05 -15.88 -3.39
CA ALA A 6 -4.72 -17.29 -3.22
C ALA A 6 -3.82 -17.56 -2.01
N TYR A 7 -2.81 -16.70 -1.77
CA TYR A 7 -1.96 -16.79 -0.57
C TYR A 7 -2.78 -16.61 0.71
N LEU A 8 -3.62 -15.57 0.78
CA LEU A 8 -4.43 -15.28 1.97
C LEU A 8 -5.49 -16.35 2.23
N SER A 9 -6.03 -16.95 1.17
CA SER A 9 -6.92 -18.11 1.28
C SER A 9 -6.21 -19.28 1.96
N GLN A 10 -4.99 -19.62 1.53
CA GLN A 10 -4.22 -20.68 2.17
C GLN A 10 -3.85 -20.35 3.63
N VAL A 11 -3.53 -19.09 3.92
CA VAL A 11 -3.23 -18.64 5.30
C VAL A 11 -4.47 -18.78 6.19
N ALA A 12 -5.65 -18.39 5.70
CA ALA A 12 -6.90 -18.49 6.44
C ALA A 12 -7.32 -19.94 6.73
N GLU A 13 -6.91 -20.91 5.91
CA GLU A 13 -7.10 -22.34 6.18
C GLU A 13 -6.18 -22.87 7.30
N LEU A 14 -5.02 -22.25 7.49
CA LEU A 14 -3.96 -22.75 8.38
C LEU A 14 -3.93 -22.06 9.75
N LEU A 15 -4.43 -20.83 9.84
CA LEU A 15 -4.31 -19.99 11.04
C LEU A 15 -5.67 -19.53 11.56
N PRO A 16 -5.77 -19.23 12.87
CA PRO A 16 -6.93 -18.54 13.43
C PRO A 16 -7.19 -17.18 12.74
N PRO A 17 -8.44 -16.68 12.71
CA PRO A 17 -8.79 -15.49 11.94
C PRO A 17 -7.97 -14.23 12.26
N GLU A 18 -7.66 -13.98 13.52
CA GLU A 18 -6.87 -12.81 13.94
C GLU A 18 -5.42 -12.90 13.44
N GLU A 19 -4.81 -14.08 13.56
CA GLU A 19 -3.45 -14.34 13.08
C GLU A 19 -3.39 -14.27 11.55
N ALA A 20 -4.39 -14.83 10.86
CA ALA A 20 -4.51 -14.74 9.41
C ALA A 20 -4.63 -13.28 8.93
N ALA A 21 -5.42 -12.47 9.64
CA ALA A 21 -5.56 -11.05 9.33
C ALA A 21 -4.25 -10.28 9.56
N GLU A 22 -3.51 -10.59 10.62
CA GLU A 22 -2.19 -9.99 10.88
C GLU A 22 -1.17 -10.38 9.81
N VAL A 23 -1.08 -11.65 9.44
CA VAL A 23 -0.23 -12.11 8.33
C VAL A 23 -0.59 -11.39 7.04
N GLY A 24 -1.89 -11.22 6.76
CA GLY A 24 -2.35 -10.51 5.58
C GLY A 24 -1.96 -9.02 5.55
N ARG A 25 -2.06 -8.33 6.70
CA ARG A 25 -1.59 -6.95 6.83
C ARG A 25 -0.08 -6.85 6.63
N GLN A 26 0.70 -7.71 7.28
CA GLN A 26 2.16 -7.70 7.17
C GLN A 26 2.61 -7.97 5.73
N GLN A 27 2.00 -8.94 5.07
CA GLN A 27 2.25 -9.27 3.67
C GLN A 27 1.91 -8.09 2.75
N ALA A 28 0.74 -7.47 2.94
CA ALA A 28 0.31 -6.33 2.14
C ALA A 28 1.24 -5.13 2.32
N ALA A 29 1.59 -4.78 3.57
CA ALA A 29 2.49 -3.67 3.88
C ALA A 29 3.90 -3.88 3.31
N GLY A 30 4.46 -5.08 3.46
CA GLY A 30 5.78 -5.42 2.94
C GLY A 30 5.86 -5.30 1.41
N VAL A 31 4.92 -5.93 0.71
CA VAL A 31 4.85 -5.87 -0.76
C VAL A 31 4.57 -4.45 -1.25
N ALA A 32 3.66 -3.73 -0.59
CA ALA A 32 3.31 -2.37 -0.96
C ALA A 32 4.52 -1.42 -0.85
N GLY A 33 5.28 -1.47 0.26
CA GLY A 33 6.48 -0.66 0.41
C GLY A 33 7.54 -0.95 -0.65
N VAL A 34 7.83 -2.24 -0.93
CA VAL A 34 8.82 -2.62 -1.95
C VAL A 34 8.42 -2.15 -3.34
N VAL A 35 7.15 -2.33 -3.71
CA VAL A 35 6.63 -1.87 -5.00
C VAL A 35 6.69 -0.35 -5.10
N ALA A 36 6.33 0.36 -4.03
CA ALA A 36 6.40 1.82 -3.98
C ALA A 36 7.82 2.35 -4.20
N LYS A 37 8.85 1.77 -3.55
CA LYS A 37 10.27 2.14 -3.78
C LYS A 37 10.67 1.98 -5.24
N ARG A 38 10.26 0.88 -5.88
CA ARG A 38 10.59 0.58 -7.27
C ARG A 38 9.91 1.54 -8.22
N LEU A 39 8.63 1.84 -7.99
CA LEU A 39 7.89 2.82 -8.77
C LEU A 39 8.52 4.20 -8.60
N ALA A 40 8.87 4.60 -7.38
CA ALA A 40 9.52 5.89 -7.14
C ALA A 40 10.83 6.02 -7.91
N ALA A 41 11.68 4.99 -7.85
CA ALA A 41 12.93 4.93 -8.61
C ALA A 41 12.72 4.92 -10.13
N ALA A 42 11.75 4.14 -10.63
CA ALA A 42 11.46 4.03 -12.06
C ALA A 42 10.85 5.32 -12.64
N LEU A 43 10.06 6.05 -11.86
CA LEU A 43 9.45 7.32 -12.24
C LEU A 43 10.39 8.52 -12.03
N GLY A 44 11.45 8.36 -11.25
CA GLY A 44 12.41 9.44 -10.94
C GLY A 44 11.80 10.55 -10.09
N VAL A 45 10.89 10.22 -9.18
CA VAL A 45 10.16 11.19 -8.36
C VAL A 45 10.93 11.59 -7.09
N GLY A 46 10.63 12.79 -6.58
CA GLY A 46 11.16 13.28 -5.31
C GLY A 46 10.56 12.57 -4.09
N ALA A 47 11.24 12.69 -2.95
CA ALA A 47 10.80 12.13 -1.67
C ALA A 47 9.81 13.05 -0.94
N ASP A 48 8.74 13.45 -1.64
CA ASP A 48 7.75 14.43 -1.19
C ASP A 48 6.32 13.99 -1.54
N LEU A 49 5.33 14.81 -1.19
CA LEU A 49 3.91 14.50 -1.45
C LEU A 49 3.59 14.39 -2.95
N ALA A 50 4.27 15.16 -3.81
CA ALA A 50 4.05 15.09 -5.25
C ALA A 50 4.58 13.77 -5.82
N GLY A 51 5.76 13.33 -5.38
CA GLY A 51 6.30 12.03 -5.74
C GLY A 51 5.48 10.86 -5.19
N LEU A 52 4.99 10.98 -3.95
CA LEU A 52 4.07 10.01 -3.38
C LEU A 52 2.77 9.91 -4.18
N ALA A 53 2.17 11.03 -4.57
CA ALA A 53 0.96 11.03 -5.40
C ALA A 53 1.19 10.31 -6.73
N ALA A 54 2.31 10.59 -7.40
CA ALA A 54 2.67 9.94 -8.66
C ALA A 54 2.86 8.42 -8.51
N VAL A 55 3.44 7.97 -7.39
CA VAL A 55 3.56 6.53 -7.09
C VAL A 55 2.20 5.90 -6.83
N LEU A 56 1.35 6.52 -5.99
CA LEU A 56 0.03 6.00 -5.64
C LEU A 56 -0.89 5.87 -6.85
N GLU A 57 -0.81 6.82 -7.80
CA GLU A 57 -1.58 6.79 -9.06
C GLU A 57 -1.36 5.52 -9.89
N VAL A 58 -0.17 4.94 -9.84
CA VAL A 58 0.19 3.73 -10.60
C VAL A 58 0.39 2.50 -9.72
N HIS A 59 0.12 2.60 -8.41
CA HIS A 59 0.43 1.54 -7.48
C HIS A 59 -0.54 0.34 -7.63
N PRO A 60 -0.05 -0.90 -7.83
CA PRO A 60 -0.89 -2.09 -8.02
C PRO A 60 -1.86 -2.39 -6.87
N LEU A 61 -1.56 -1.94 -5.65
CA LEU A 61 -2.49 -2.01 -4.52
C LEU A 61 -3.83 -1.29 -4.84
N LEU A 62 -3.76 -0.20 -5.61
CA LEU A 62 -4.89 0.70 -5.93
C LEU A 62 -5.44 0.47 -7.34
N LEU A 63 -4.89 -0.50 -8.08
CA LEU A 63 -5.24 -0.77 -9.48
C LEU A 63 -5.63 -2.24 -9.70
N PRO A 64 -6.54 -2.53 -10.65
CA PRO A 64 -7.26 -1.58 -11.49
C PRO A 64 -8.38 -0.88 -10.70
N ARG A 65 -8.57 0.43 -10.93
CA ARG A 65 -9.56 1.26 -10.20
C ARG A 65 -10.98 0.69 -10.22
N PRO A 66 -11.51 0.13 -11.33
CA PRO A 66 -12.84 -0.48 -11.33
C PRO A 66 -12.99 -1.68 -10.39
N TYR A 67 -11.89 -2.38 -10.08
CA TYR A 67 -11.89 -3.51 -9.17
C TYR A 67 -11.70 -3.08 -7.71
N VAL A 68 -10.77 -2.15 -7.46
CA VAL A 68 -10.38 -1.75 -6.09
C VAL A 68 -11.26 -0.63 -5.53
N GLY A 69 -11.86 0.20 -6.38
CA GLY A 69 -12.62 1.38 -5.97
C GLY A 69 -11.75 2.54 -5.46
N ALA A 70 -10.44 2.51 -5.73
CA ALA A 70 -9.51 3.49 -5.20
C ALA A 70 -9.58 4.85 -5.93
N ALA A 71 -9.56 5.91 -5.14
CA ALA A 71 -9.37 7.28 -5.58
C ALA A 71 -8.19 7.92 -4.84
N VAL A 72 -7.25 8.45 -5.62
CA VAL A 72 -6.13 9.27 -5.14
C VAL A 72 -6.40 10.71 -5.59
N ARG A 73 -6.23 11.67 -4.68
CA ARG A 73 -6.31 13.11 -4.96
C ARG A 73 -5.12 13.80 -4.33
N ALA A 74 -4.44 14.65 -5.09
CA ALA A 74 -3.34 15.45 -4.59
C ALA A 74 -3.73 16.92 -4.58
N ASP A 75 -3.55 17.55 -3.43
CA ASP A 75 -3.69 18.99 -3.21
C ASP A 75 -2.29 19.56 -2.91
N ALA A 76 -2.19 20.87 -2.64
CA ALA A 76 -0.91 21.53 -2.38
C ALA A 76 -0.22 21.03 -1.09
N ASP A 77 -0.99 20.65 -0.06
CA ASP A 77 -0.51 20.33 1.28
C ASP A 77 -0.76 18.86 1.69
N ALA A 78 -1.45 18.08 0.85
CA ALA A 78 -1.83 16.72 1.18
C ALA A 78 -2.12 15.83 -0.03
N VAL A 79 -2.03 14.53 0.21
CA VAL A 79 -2.57 13.49 -0.66
C VAL A 79 -3.70 12.77 0.08
N THR A 80 -4.86 12.64 -0.54
CA THR A 80 -6.00 11.88 -0.02
C THR A 80 -6.15 10.57 -0.78
N VAL A 81 -6.30 9.47 -0.06
CA VAL A 81 -6.65 8.15 -0.61
C VAL A 81 -8.02 7.76 -0.06
N ALA A 82 -8.91 7.27 -0.91
CA ALA A 82 -10.21 6.75 -0.49
C ALA A 82 -10.58 5.48 -1.27
N LEU A 83 -11.32 4.57 -0.63
CA LEU A 83 -11.95 3.43 -1.29
C LEU A 83 -13.46 3.61 -1.34
N GLY A 84 -14.03 3.57 -2.55
CA GLY A 84 -15.46 3.49 -2.80
C GLY A 84 -15.95 2.05 -2.90
N ALA A 85 -17.27 1.86 -3.10
CA ALA A 85 -17.84 0.56 -3.42
C ALA A 85 -17.25 0.03 -4.73
N ALA A 86 -16.78 -1.22 -4.72
CA ALA A 86 -16.19 -1.88 -5.88
C ALA A 86 -16.14 -3.41 -5.67
N PRO A 87 -16.05 -4.22 -6.74
CA PRO A 87 -16.07 -5.68 -6.67
C PRO A 87 -15.04 -6.29 -5.71
N GLY A 88 -13.82 -5.73 -5.65
CA GLY A 88 -12.76 -6.25 -4.78
C GLY A 88 -13.05 -6.10 -3.28
N LEU A 89 -14.02 -5.27 -2.89
CA LEU A 89 -14.49 -5.15 -1.50
C LEU A 89 -15.70 -6.05 -1.20
N GLU A 90 -16.28 -6.67 -2.23
CA GLU A 90 -17.49 -7.49 -2.16
C GLU A 90 -17.17 -9.00 -2.29
N GLU A 91 -15.88 -9.35 -2.34
CA GLU A 91 -15.42 -10.74 -2.40
C GLU A 91 -15.95 -11.52 -1.16
N PRO A 92 -16.63 -12.67 -1.33
CA PRO A 92 -17.35 -13.33 -0.24
C PRO A 92 -16.48 -13.81 0.92
N ASP A 93 -15.22 -14.12 0.65
CA ASP A 93 -14.26 -14.56 1.67
C ASP A 93 -13.63 -13.39 2.45
N GLY A 94 -13.85 -12.14 2.00
CA GLY A 94 -13.23 -10.97 2.61
C GLY A 94 -11.71 -10.99 2.52
N LEU A 95 -11.14 -11.76 1.59
CA LEU A 95 -9.71 -11.89 1.40
C LEU A 95 -9.22 -11.04 0.23
N GLY A 96 -7.93 -10.70 0.27
CA GLY A 96 -7.29 -9.86 -0.73
C GLY A 96 -6.99 -8.45 -0.25
N TRP A 97 -6.13 -7.77 -1.00
CA TRP A 97 -5.62 -6.46 -0.60
C TRP A 97 -6.70 -5.37 -0.47
N PRO A 98 -7.75 -5.29 -1.32
CA PRO A 98 -8.81 -4.32 -1.07
C PRO A 98 -9.49 -4.52 0.28
N ALA A 99 -9.76 -5.77 0.67
CA ALA A 99 -10.33 -6.09 1.98
C ALA A 99 -9.36 -5.78 3.13
N VAL A 100 -8.07 -6.11 2.99
CA VAL A 100 -7.03 -5.75 3.98
C VAL A 100 -6.93 -4.22 4.15
N LEU A 101 -6.96 -3.47 3.06
CA LEU A 101 -6.87 -2.01 3.08
C LEU A 101 -8.14 -1.37 3.65
N ALA A 102 -9.32 -1.97 3.41
CA ALA A 102 -10.59 -1.49 3.93
C ALA A 102 -10.88 -1.93 5.37
N GLY A 103 -10.15 -2.93 5.88
CA GLY A 103 -10.30 -3.50 7.21
C GLY A 103 -9.58 -2.71 8.29
N ASP A 104 -9.65 -3.25 9.50
CA ASP A 104 -9.00 -2.65 10.67
C ASP A 104 -7.49 -2.54 10.44
N ARG A 105 -6.98 -1.33 10.70
CA ARG A 105 -5.56 -0.97 10.51
C ARG A 105 -5.08 -1.04 9.05
N GLY A 106 -5.98 -0.93 8.06
CA GLY A 106 -5.59 -0.78 6.66
C GLY A 106 -4.65 0.42 6.41
N GLU A 107 -4.68 1.42 7.29
CA GLU A 107 -3.75 2.55 7.28
C GLU A 107 -2.27 2.14 7.39
N ASP A 108 -1.95 1.00 8.02
CA ASP A 108 -0.59 0.49 8.16
C ASP A 108 0.04 0.15 6.79
N VAL A 109 -0.79 -0.31 5.85
CA VAL A 109 -0.35 -0.60 4.47
C VAL A 109 0.01 0.69 3.74
N LEU A 110 -0.79 1.75 3.90
CA LEU A 110 -0.47 3.07 3.35
C LEU A 110 0.74 3.68 4.04
N ALA A 111 0.87 3.53 5.36
CA ALA A 111 2.01 4.03 6.12
C ALA A 111 3.32 3.40 5.64
N ALA A 112 3.32 2.12 5.24
CA ALA A 112 4.48 1.47 4.64
C ALA A 112 4.88 2.09 3.29
N ILE A 113 3.90 2.40 2.42
CA ILE A 113 4.16 3.13 1.16
C ILE A 113 4.76 4.51 1.47
N VAL A 114 4.15 5.25 2.40
CA VAL A 114 4.57 6.61 2.76
C VAL A 114 6.00 6.62 3.33
N ALA A 115 6.31 5.74 4.28
CA ALA A 115 7.66 5.63 4.84
C ALA A 115 8.72 5.34 3.77
N CYS A 116 8.36 4.61 2.71
CA CYS A 116 9.25 4.25 1.62
C CYS A 116 9.42 5.33 0.54
N VAL A 117 8.45 6.23 0.36
CA VAL A 117 8.46 7.24 -0.73
C VAL A 117 8.63 8.66 -0.20
N ALA A 118 7.90 9.03 0.84
CA ALA A 118 7.91 10.36 1.45
C ALA A 118 8.04 10.21 2.98
N PRO A 119 9.24 9.89 3.50
CA PRO A 119 9.41 9.47 4.89
C PRO A 119 9.08 10.57 5.92
N THR A 120 9.06 11.84 5.53
CA THR A 120 8.63 12.95 6.39
C THR A 120 7.11 13.14 6.42
N ALA A 121 6.36 12.43 5.58
CA ALA A 121 4.90 12.47 5.58
C ALA A 121 4.29 11.50 6.60
N ARG A 122 3.01 11.71 6.92
CA ARG A 122 2.22 10.95 7.88
C ARG A 122 0.86 10.63 7.31
N VAL A 123 0.38 9.42 7.54
CA VAL A 123 -0.97 8.97 7.19
C VAL A 123 -1.85 9.16 8.41
N ALA A 124 -3.05 9.68 8.22
CA ALA A 124 -4.10 9.72 9.22
C ALA A 124 -5.44 9.34 8.58
N SER A 125 -6.27 8.58 9.31
CA SER A 125 -7.66 8.37 8.92
C SER A 125 -8.43 9.70 8.93
N ASP A 126 -9.19 9.94 7.87
CA ASP A 126 -10.07 11.11 7.67
C ASP A 126 -11.49 10.62 7.31
N GLY A 127 -11.88 9.47 7.88
CA GLY A 127 -13.18 8.84 7.73
C GLY A 127 -13.10 7.36 7.32
N PRO A 128 -14.26 6.69 7.18
CA PRO A 128 -14.31 5.29 6.77
C PRO A 128 -13.63 5.09 5.41
N ARG A 129 -12.58 4.24 5.39
CA ARG A 129 -11.80 3.91 4.18
C ARG A 129 -11.27 5.15 3.45
N ARG A 130 -10.95 6.19 4.21
CA ARG A 130 -10.40 7.45 3.71
C ARG A 130 -9.25 7.88 4.58
N TRP A 131 -8.14 8.22 3.94
CA TRP A 131 -6.91 8.63 4.60
C TRP A 131 -6.39 9.91 3.98
N ARG A 132 -5.91 10.81 4.85
CA ARG A 132 -5.20 12.02 4.47
C ARG A 132 -3.72 11.85 4.82
N ILE A 133 -2.87 12.22 3.89
CA ILE A 133 -1.41 12.12 4.00
C ILE A 133 -0.85 13.53 3.92
N THR A 134 -0.14 13.97 4.96
CA THR A 134 0.44 15.31 5.06
C THR A 134 1.92 15.23 5.40
N ALA A 135 2.70 16.26 5.08
CA ALA A 135 4.11 16.38 5.44
C ALA A 135 4.30 17.55 6.41
N PRO A 136 4.24 17.31 7.74
CA PRO A 136 4.43 18.38 8.71
C PRO A 136 5.85 18.97 8.64
N ASP A 137 5.95 20.28 8.81
CA ASP A 137 7.25 20.97 8.83
C ASP A 137 8.17 20.38 9.92
N GLY A 138 9.41 20.07 9.54
CA GLY A 138 10.41 19.53 10.46
C GLY A 138 10.15 18.09 10.94
N ALA A 139 9.19 17.38 10.35
CA ALA A 139 8.94 15.98 10.70
C ALA A 139 10.19 15.12 10.47
N ALA A 140 10.59 14.35 11.50
CA ALA A 140 11.66 13.37 11.36
C ALA A 140 11.27 12.30 10.30
N PRO A 141 12.21 11.83 9.47
CA PRO A 141 11.96 10.73 8.56
C PRO A 141 11.49 9.47 9.31
N LEU A 142 10.43 8.83 8.83
CA LEU A 142 10.00 7.52 9.29
C LEU A 142 11.05 6.47 8.89
N PRO A 143 11.34 5.50 9.76
CA PRO A 143 12.15 4.36 9.38
C PRO A 143 11.40 3.50 8.35
N GLN A 144 12.14 2.77 7.51
CA GLN A 144 11.55 1.73 6.68
C GLN A 144 10.94 0.64 7.59
N PRO A 145 9.70 0.18 7.34
CA PRO A 145 9.10 -0.90 8.11
C PRO A 145 9.85 -2.23 7.95
N ASP A 146 9.89 -3.03 9.02
CA ASP A 146 10.54 -4.35 9.02
C ASP A 146 9.92 -5.32 8.00
N THR A 147 8.61 -5.22 7.74
CA THR A 147 7.92 -6.03 6.73
C THR A 147 8.43 -5.74 5.31
N VAL A 148 8.78 -4.48 5.02
CA VAL A 148 9.39 -4.09 3.75
C VAL A 148 10.79 -4.66 3.66
N THR A 149 11.60 -4.47 4.70
CA THR A 149 12.95 -5.04 4.81
C THR A 149 12.94 -6.55 4.58
N LEU A 150 12.06 -7.28 5.27
CA LEU A 150 11.89 -8.72 5.11
C LEU A 150 11.49 -9.10 3.67
N THR A 151 10.59 -8.33 3.05
CA THR A 151 10.16 -8.57 1.66
C THR A 151 11.32 -8.38 0.68
N GLU A 152 12.19 -7.39 0.88
CA GLU A 152 13.38 -7.15 0.05
C GLU A 152 14.39 -8.30 0.13
N PHE A 153 14.54 -8.91 1.31
CA PHE A 153 15.43 -10.07 1.50
C PHE A 153 14.84 -11.39 0.97
N SER A 154 13.56 -11.43 0.62
CA SER A 154 12.96 -12.62 0.03
C SER A 154 13.54 -12.85 -1.38
N THR A 155 14.00 -14.08 -1.64
CA THR A 155 14.68 -14.46 -2.90
C THR A 155 13.83 -14.28 -4.15
N GLY A 156 12.52 -14.08 -4.01
CA GLY A 156 11.57 -13.86 -5.11
C GLY A 156 11.39 -12.39 -5.53
N ALA A 157 11.97 -11.42 -4.80
CA ALA A 157 11.68 -10.01 -5.06
C ALA A 157 12.59 -9.37 -6.12
N THR A 158 13.80 -9.85 -6.38
CA THR A 158 14.79 -9.09 -7.17
C THR A 158 14.47 -9.04 -8.67
N PHE A 159 14.00 -7.89 -9.16
CA PHE A 159 13.91 -7.56 -10.58
C PHE A 159 14.00 -6.04 -10.78
N ALA A 160 14.39 -5.59 -11.98
CA ALA A 160 14.45 -4.17 -12.33
C ALA A 160 13.59 -3.87 -13.56
N PHE A 161 12.91 -2.72 -13.54
CA PHE A 161 12.23 -2.20 -14.72
C PHE A 161 13.26 -1.52 -15.63
N ALA A 162 13.21 -1.83 -16.92
CA ALA A 162 14.04 -1.19 -17.93
C ALA A 162 13.16 -0.73 -19.10
N ARG A 163 13.54 0.39 -19.72
CA ARG A 163 12.89 0.85 -20.94
C ARG A 163 13.15 -0.18 -22.04
N ARG A 164 12.09 -0.65 -22.70
CA ARG A 164 12.25 -1.37 -23.97
C ARG A 164 12.67 -0.33 -25.02
N GLY A 165 13.84 -0.54 -25.61
CA GLY A 165 14.38 0.26 -26.71
C GLY A 165 13.50 0.26 -27.94
#